data_AF-A0A8H3CKN8-F1
#
_entry.id   AF-A0A8H3CKN8-F1
#
_cell.length_a   1.000
_cell.length_b   1.000
_cell.length_c   1.000
_cell.angle_alpha   90.00
_cell.angle_beta   90.00
_cell.angle_gamma   90.00
#
_symmetry.space_group_name_H-M   'P 1'
#
loop_
_entity.id
_entity.type
_entity.pdbx_description
1 polymer ?
#
loop_
_entity_poly.entity_id
_entity_poly.type
_entity_poly.pdbx_seq_one_letter_code
_entity_poly.pdbx_strand_id
1 'polypeptide(L)'
;MKVLAVLYDGGKAAQEEPRLLGTTENKLGIAEWLKERGHELIVTSDKEGPDSVFQKELPEAEVLITTPFHPGYLTADLIKNKAPKLKLCITAGVGSDHVDLNAANEKKITVAE
;
A
#
# COMPACT_ATOMS: atom_id res chain seq x y z
N MET A 1 -4.21 -13.27 -4.41
CA MET A 1 -4.14 -12.42 -3.20
C MET A 1 -4.52 -11.00 -3.57
N LYS A 2 -4.98 -10.22 -2.59
CA LYS A 2 -5.28 -8.80 -2.77
C LYS A 2 -4.09 -7.95 -2.30
N VAL A 3 -3.55 -7.16 -3.23
CA VAL A 3 -2.46 -6.21 -3.01
C VAL A 3 -3.06 -4.81 -3.01
N LEU A 4 -2.87 -4.07 -1.93
CA LEU A 4 -3.26 -2.67 -1.80
C LEU A 4 -2.02 -1.79 -1.87
N ALA A 5 -1.96 -0.84 -2.78
CA ALA A 5 -0.86 0.10 -2.91
C ALA A 5 -1.34 1.54 -2.64
N VAL A 6 -0.75 2.19 -1.64
CA VAL A 6 -0.93 3.61 -1.35
C VAL A 6 0.24 4.37 -1.97
N LEU A 7 -0.04 5.12 -3.04
CA LEU A 7 0.93 5.86 -3.86
C LEU A 7 0.47 7.32 -4.03
N TYR A 8 1.33 8.20 -4.52
CA TYR A 8 0.94 9.58 -4.82
C TYR A 8 0.36 9.72 -6.23
N ASP A 9 -0.51 10.69 -6.45
CA ASP A 9 -1.01 11.02 -7.79
C ASP A 9 0.05 11.80 -8.56
N GLY A 10 0.38 11.34 -9.76
CA GLY A 10 1.28 12.07 -10.66
C GLY A 10 0.55 12.95 -11.66
N GLY A 11 -0.75 12.73 -11.89
CA GLY A 11 -1.58 13.47 -12.81
C GLY A 11 -0.99 13.50 -14.22
N LYS A 12 -0.97 14.70 -14.83
CA LYS A 12 -0.42 14.89 -16.18
C LYS A 12 1.06 14.51 -16.28
N ALA A 13 1.84 14.74 -15.22
CA ALA A 13 3.27 14.43 -15.22
C ALA A 13 3.53 12.92 -15.34
N ALA A 14 2.72 12.07 -14.69
CA ALA A 14 2.85 10.62 -14.80
C ALA A 14 2.48 10.08 -16.19
N GLN A 15 1.59 10.78 -16.91
CA GLN A 15 1.25 10.44 -18.29
C GLN A 15 2.35 10.85 -19.27
N GLU A 16 3.01 11.98 -19.03
CA GLU A 16 4.10 12.50 -19.86
C GLU A 16 5.44 11.80 -19.59
N GLU A 17 5.66 11.33 -18.36
CA GLU A 17 6.86 10.59 -17.95
C GLU A 17 6.48 9.21 -17.38
N PRO A 18 6.43 8.16 -18.22
CA PRO A 18 6.08 6.80 -17.81
C PRO A 18 7.03 6.19 -16.76
N ARG A 19 8.23 6.77 -16.57
CA ARG A 19 9.19 6.32 -15.56
C ARG A 19 8.89 6.85 -14.16
N LEU A 20 7.86 7.68 -13.98
CA LEU A 20 7.33 8.03 -12.65
C LEU A 20 6.54 6.84 -12.07
N LEU A 21 7.25 5.75 -11.76
CA LEU A 21 6.67 4.46 -11.38
C LEU A 21 5.92 4.52 -10.04
N GLY A 22 6.35 5.38 -9.11
CA GLY A 22 5.76 5.54 -7.77
C GLY A 22 4.37 6.18 -7.72
N THR A 23 3.71 6.35 -8.88
CA THR A 23 2.44 7.07 -9.00
C THR A 23 1.26 6.12 -9.11
N THR A 24 0.05 6.61 -8.79
CA THR A 24 -1.20 5.85 -8.96
C THR A 24 -1.46 5.47 -10.42
N GLU A 25 -0.98 6.27 -11.38
CA GLU A 25 -1.10 6.01 -12.81
C GLU A 25 -0.20 4.85 -13.28
N ASN A 26 1.06 4.86 -12.85
CA ASN A 26 2.08 3.91 -13.33
C ASN A 26 2.26 2.67 -12.44
N LYS A 27 1.69 2.67 -11.22
CA LYS A 27 1.46 1.47 -10.38
C LYS A 27 2.71 0.61 -10.16
N LEU A 28 3.86 1.24 -9.95
CA LEU A 28 5.17 0.61 -9.80
C LEU A 28 5.61 -0.27 -10.99
N GLY A 29 4.87 -0.25 -12.11
CA GLY A 29 5.08 -1.17 -13.23
C GLY A 29 4.69 -2.63 -12.95
N ILE A 30 3.95 -2.93 -11.88
CA ILE A 30 3.68 -4.32 -11.45
C ILE A 30 2.26 -4.82 -11.75
N ALA A 31 1.38 -3.98 -12.30
CA ALA A 31 -0.04 -4.29 -12.47
C ALA A 31 -0.30 -5.53 -13.34
N GLU A 32 0.27 -5.59 -14.54
CA GLU A 32 0.09 -6.76 -15.43
C GLU A 32 0.75 -8.01 -14.85
N TRP A 33 1.94 -7.88 -14.25
CA TRP A 33 2.65 -9.00 -13.62
C TRP A 33 1.85 -9.67 -12.50
N LEU A 34 1.16 -8.87 -11.67
CA LEU A 34 0.25 -9.36 -10.62
C LEU A 34 -1.00 -10.01 -11.20
N LYS A 35 -1.62 -9.36 -12.19
CA LYS A 35 -2.83 -9.85 -12.85
C LYS A 35 -2.63 -11.20 -13.53
N GLU A 36 -1.51 -11.38 -14.25
CA GLU A 36 -1.14 -12.65 -14.89
C GLU A 36 -0.99 -13.81 -13.89
N ARG A 37 -0.71 -13.50 -12.62
CA ARG A 37 -0.60 -14.47 -11.51
C ARG A 37 -1.91 -14.66 -10.74
N GLY A 38 -3.01 -14.09 -11.22
CA GLY A 38 -4.32 -14.16 -10.56
C GLY A 38 -4.35 -13.38 -9.24
N HIS A 39 -3.60 -12.29 -9.14
CA HIS A 39 -3.64 -11.37 -8.00
C HIS A 39 -4.40 -10.10 -8.37
N GLU A 40 -5.09 -9.53 -7.39
CA GLU A 40 -5.80 -8.26 -7.52
C GLU A 40 -4.90 -7.15 -6.99
N LEU A 41 -4.79 -6.05 -7.75
CA LEU A 41 -4.09 -4.85 -7.33
C LEU A 41 -5.07 -3.68 -7.25
N ILE A 42 -5.24 -3.14 -6.05
CA ILE A 42 -5.93 -1.87 -5.82
C ILE A 42 -4.87 -0.79 -5.56
N VAL A 43 -4.96 0.32 -6.27
CA VAL A 43 -4.04 1.45 -6.13
C VAL A 43 -4.83 2.70 -5.78
N THR A 44 -4.37 3.45 -4.78
CA THR A 44 -5.05 4.66 -4.32
C THR A 44 -4.06 5.69 -3.79
N SER A 45 -4.39 6.97 -3.92
CA SER A 45 -3.79 8.07 -3.16
C SER A 45 -4.65 8.51 -1.98
N ASP A 46 -5.92 8.10 -1.94
CA ASP A 46 -6.85 8.39 -0.86
C ASP A 46 -6.55 7.50 0.36
N LYS A 47 -5.87 8.11 1.34
CA LYS A 47 -5.30 7.44 2.51
C LYS A 47 -5.74 7.99 3.86
N GLU A 48 -6.47 9.10 3.88
CA GLU A 48 -6.76 9.85 5.09
C GLU A 48 -8.20 9.66 5.56
N GLY A 49 -8.36 9.33 6.84
CA GLY A 49 -9.67 9.18 7.46
C GLY A 49 -10.37 7.83 7.21
N PRO A 50 -11.46 7.57 7.94
CA PRO A 50 -12.14 6.27 7.96
C PRO A 50 -12.84 5.92 6.64
N ASP A 51 -13.19 6.93 5.85
CA ASP A 51 -13.86 6.77 4.56
C ASP A 51 -12.89 6.68 3.38
N SER A 52 -11.58 6.73 3.63
CA SER A 52 -10.58 6.59 2.59
C SER A 52 -10.65 5.22 1.91
N VAL A 53 -10.30 5.18 0.63
CA VAL A 53 -10.11 3.92 -0.09
C VAL A 53 -9.09 3.05 0.64
N PHE A 54 -7.99 3.61 1.17
CA PHE A 54 -7.04 2.86 1.98
C PHE A 54 -7.71 2.06 3.11
N GLN A 55 -8.53 2.72 3.95
CA GLN A 55 -9.16 2.04 5.09
C GLN A 55 -10.30 1.11 4.69
N LYS A 56 -10.98 1.38 3.56
CA LYS A 56 -12.04 0.50 3.03
C LYS A 56 -11.48 -0.80 2.46
N GLU A 57 -10.31 -0.75 1.85
CA GLU A 57 -9.68 -1.89 1.17
C GLU A 57 -8.79 -2.73 2.11
N LEU A 58 -8.25 -2.11 3.17
CA LEU A 58 -7.36 -2.76 4.15
C LEU A 58 -7.89 -4.07 4.77
N PRO A 59 -9.19 -4.24 5.09
CA PRO A 59 -9.73 -5.49 5.64
C PRO A 59 -9.48 -6.73 4.80
N GLU A 60 -9.40 -6.54 3.48
CA GLU A 60 -9.25 -7.62 2.51
C GLU A 60 -7.82 -7.76 1.99
N ALA A 61 -6.94 -6.78 2.28
CA ALA A 61 -5.57 -6.78 1.80
C ALA A 61 -4.70 -7.84 2.49
N GLU A 62 -3.98 -8.63 1.69
CA GLU A 62 -2.94 -9.55 2.20
C GLU A 62 -1.55 -8.92 2.14
N VAL A 63 -1.34 -8.01 1.19
CA VAL A 63 -0.13 -7.21 1.02
C VAL A 63 -0.50 -5.73 0.98
N LEU A 64 0.17 -4.92 1.78
CA LEU A 64 0.11 -3.46 1.73
C LEU A 64 1.44 -2.91 1.20
N ILE A 65 1.39 -2.15 0.12
CA ILE A 65 2.51 -1.38 -0.40
C ILE A 65 2.26 0.09 -0.05
N THR A 66 3.23 0.76 0.54
CA THR A 66 3.19 2.18 0.86
C THR A 66 4.45 2.86 0.35
N THR A 67 4.47 4.18 0.26
CA THR A 67 5.68 4.93 -0.08
C THR A 67 5.90 6.08 0.91
N PRO A 68 7.13 6.36 1.35
CA PRO A 68 7.39 7.43 2.34
C PRO A 68 7.00 8.82 1.84
N PHE A 69 6.91 9.01 0.53
CA PHE A 69 6.54 10.28 -0.09
C PHE A 69 5.04 10.60 0.03
N HIS A 70 4.21 9.58 0.28
CA HIS A 70 2.77 9.71 0.51
C HIS A 70 2.30 8.59 1.45
N PRO A 71 2.73 8.64 2.72
CA PRO A 71 2.69 7.48 3.61
C PRO A 71 1.26 7.17 4.05
N GLY A 72 0.79 5.96 3.71
CA GLY A 72 -0.41 5.37 4.32
C GLY A 72 -0.07 4.91 5.73
N TYR A 73 -0.36 5.74 6.74
CA TYR A 73 -0.02 5.44 8.13
C TYR A 73 -0.78 4.21 8.63
N LEU A 74 -0.06 3.09 8.77
CA LEU A 74 -0.60 1.82 9.24
C LEU A 74 -0.45 1.76 10.77
N THR A 75 -1.37 2.40 11.47
CA THR A 75 -1.36 2.53 12.94
C THR A 75 -1.70 1.21 13.64
N ALA A 76 -1.38 1.10 14.94
CA ALA A 76 -1.77 -0.04 15.76
C ALA A 76 -3.27 -0.35 15.70
N ASP A 77 -4.15 0.66 15.70
CA ASP A 77 -5.60 0.46 15.62
C ASP A 77 -6.00 -0.23 14.30
N LEU A 78 -5.46 0.26 13.18
CA LEU A 78 -5.70 -0.34 11.86
C LEU A 78 -5.18 -1.79 11.79
N ILE A 79 -3.97 -2.04 12.29
CA ILE A 79 -3.38 -3.39 12.33
C ILE A 79 -4.22 -4.33 13.20
N LYS A 80 -4.64 -3.88 14.37
CA LYS A 80 -5.34 -4.72 15.36
C LYS A 80 -6.77 -5.01 14.96
N ASN A 81 -7.47 -4.02 14.38
CA ASN A 81 -8.91 -4.04 14.22
C ASN A 81 -9.38 -4.11 12.76
N LYS A 82 -8.57 -3.66 11.79
CA LYS A 82 -8.98 -3.54 10.38
C LYS A 82 -8.13 -4.33 9.39
N ALA A 83 -7.05 -4.99 9.81
CA ALA A 83 -6.16 -5.71 8.88
C ALA A 83 -6.07 -7.23 9.17
N PRO A 84 -7.19 -7.98 9.25
CA PRO A 84 -7.18 -9.38 9.68
C PRO A 84 -6.45 -10.33 8.73
N LYS A 85 -6.27 -9.94 7.45
CA LYS A 85 -5.64 -10.76 6.40
C LYS A 85 -4.22 -10.34 6.07
N LEU A 86 -3.77 -9.20 6.60
CA LEU A 86 -2.50 -8.59 6.24
C LEU A 86 -1.33 -9.47 6.72
N LYS A 87 -0.41 -9.78 5.81
CA LYS A 87 0.76 -10.65 6.04
C LYS A 87 2.08 -9.94 5.77
N LEU A 88 2.06 -8.98 4.84
CA LEU A 88 3.26 -8.31 4.35
C LEU A 88 2.99 -6.82 4.11
N CYS A 89 3.83 -5.97 4.69
CA CYS A 89 3.93 -4.55 4.39
C CYS A 89 5.24 -4.27 3.67
N ILE A 90 5.17 -3.59 2.53
CA ILE A 90 6.32 -3.22 1.71
C ILE A 90 6.37 -1.69 1.63
N THR A 91 7.52 -1.12 1.94
CA THR A 91 7.83 0.27 1.68
C THR A 91 8.49 0.38 0.30
N ALA A 92 7.82 1.01 -0.66
CA ALA A 92 8.40 1.40 -1.93
C ALA A 92 9.27 2.66 -1.72
N GLY A 93 10.46 2.45 -1.16
CA GLY A 93 11.38 3.48 -0.71
C GLY A 93 12.21 2.98 0.48
N VAL A 94 12.68 3.89 1.32
CA VAL A 94 13.42 3.56 2.56
C VAL A 94 12.78 4.32 3.72
N GLY A 95 12.65 3.67 4.88
CA GLY A 95 11.98 4.22 6.06
C GLY A 95 10.55 3.71 6.18
N SER A 96 10.35 2.77 7.11
CA SER A 96 9.06 2.13 7.41
C SER A 96 8.41 2.63 8.71
N ASP A 97 8.79 3.82 9.20
CA ASP A 97 8.30 4.40 10.45
C ASP A 97 6.81 4.83 10.42
N HIS A 98 6.20 4.92 9.23
CA HIS A 98 4.75 5.10 9.08
C HIS A 98 3.95 3.82 9.35
N VAL A 99 4.61 2.69 9.66
CA VAL A 99 3.99 1.47 10.16
C VAL A 99 4.25 1.35 11.65
N ASP A 100 3.22 1.04 12.44
CA ASP A 100 3.43 0.68 13.85
C ASP A 100 4.13 -0.68 13.94
N LEU A 101 5.46 -0.65 14.04
CA LEU A 101 6.32 -1.84 14.02
C LEU A 101 6.07 -2.78 15.20
N ASN A 102 5.67 -2.24 16.35
CA ASN A 102 5.34 -3.07 17.52
C ASN A 102 4.06 -3.86 17.26
N ALA A 103 2.99 -3.21 16.78
CA ALA A 103 1.75 -3.87 16.42
C ALA A 103 1.95 -4.87 15.25
N ALA A 104 2.78 -4.52 14.26
CA ALA A 104 3.14 -5.43 13.17
C ALA A 104 3.83 -6.70 13.70
N ASN A 105 4.79 -6.56 14.61
CA ASN A 105 5.47 -7.68 15.26
C ASN A 105 4.49 -8.55 16.07
N GLU A 106 3.63 -7.94 16.88
CA GLU A 106 2.58 -8.65 17.64
C GLU A 106 1.67 -9.49 16.73
N LYS A 107 1.33 -8.97 15.54
CA LYS A 107 0.51 -9.66 14.53
C LYS A 107 1.31 -10.55 13.58
N LYS A 108 2.64 -10.63 13.74
CA LYS A 108 3.54 -11.39 12.86
C LYS A 108 3.44 -10.97 11.38
N ILE A 109 3.24 -9.68 11.15
CA ILE A 109 3.25 -9.08 9.82
C ILE A 109 4.71 -8.84 9.44
N THR A 110 5.13 -9.30 8.26
CA THR A 110 6.46 -8.97 7.73
C THR A 110 6.46 -7.51 7.27
N VAL A 111 7.47 -6.74 7.67
CA VAL A 111 7.70 -5.37 7.17
C VAL A 111 9.03 -5.37 6.42
N ALA A 112 9.02 -4.90 5.18
CA ALA A 112 10.19 -4.86 4.29
C ALA A 112 10.29 -3.50 3.58
N GLU A 113 11.51 -3.09 3.24
CA GLU A 113 11.85 -1.87 2.49
C GLU A 113 12.97 -2.14 1.48
#